data_AF-A0A391PED1-F1
#
_entry.id   AF-A0A391PED1-F1
#
_cell.length_a   1.000
_cell.length_b   1.000
_cell.length_c   1.000
_cell.angle_alpha   90.00
_cell.angle_beta   90.00
_cell.angle_gamma   90.00
#
_symmetry.space_group_name_H-M   'P 1'
#
loop_
_entity.id
_entity.type
_entity.pdbx_description
1 polymer ?
#
loop_
_entity_poly.entity_id
_entity_poly.type
_entity_poly.pdbx_seq_one_letter_code
_entity_poly.pdbx_strand_id
1 'polypeptide(L)'
;MSDQGDGWERTAVQPFEVFPELYRHMDTQLQSAIASGDDASHAAVIGAGSREVVERIAHLREPWVLNIDAEATIASIDRHAVKLFERGAPDIGEWVQRILDHWRRQRSWFNETVDAVARAGDSELNRVILASADCIRRATFAFLDVDFGPIPPLSNDPFYGVLLAAGEIFTTHRDQVPLRVQLDRVGGLAATPEHNPWVAALIDQELVIYRRLYREFFQLLEQTGMFDDREDDREFFYTPDEVDRQTR
;
A
#
# COMPACT_ATOMS: atom_id res chain seq x y z
N MET A 1 -36.34 -21.67 18.07
CA MET A 1 -36.12 -21.97 16.65
C MET A 1 -34.98 -21.08 16.19
N SER A 2 -33.80 -21.68 16.21
CA SER A 2 -32.55 -21.18 15.67
C SER A 2 -32.51 -21.50 14.17
N ASP A 3 -32.02 -20.56 13.38
CA ASP A 3 -31.27 -20.78 12.12
C ASP A 3 -30.65 -19.41 11.75
N GLN A 4 -29.38 -19.19 12.11
CA GLN A 4 -28.20 -19.41 11.25
C GLN A 4 -28.11 -18.37 10.11
N GLY A 5 -27.58 -17.20 10.48
CA GLY A 5 -26.89 -16.31 9.55
C GLY A 5 -25.39 -16.38 9.86
N ASP A 6 -24.73 -17.46 9.43
CA ASP A 6 -23.27 -17.56 9.35
C ASP A 6 -22.78 -16.56 8.29
N GLY A 7 -22.69 -15.29 8.69
CA GLY A 7 -21.97 -14.27 7.96
C GLY A 7 -20.48 -14.46 8.21
N TRP A 8 -19.86 -15.39 7.47
CA TRP A 8 -18.42 -15.52 7.21
C TRP A 8 -17.55 -14.67 8.15
N GLU A 9 -17.26 -15.21 9.35
CA GLU A 9 -16.15 -14.73 10.14
C GLU A 9 -14.91 -14.78 9.23
N ARG A 10 -14.39 -13.60 8.87
CA ARG A 10 -13.12 -13.40 8.17
C ARG A 10 -12.01 -14.01 9.02
N THR A 11 -11.84 -15.31 8.90
CA THR A 11 -10.71 -16.06 9.44
C THR A 11 -9.53 -15.84 8.49
N ALA A 12 -9.06 -14.59 8.42
CA ALA A 12 -7.65 -14.36 8.18
C ALA A 12 -6.96 -14.96 9.40
N VAL A 13 -6.51 -16.21 9.28
CA VAL A 13 -5.63 -16.82 10.28
C VAL A 13 -4.47 -15.85 10.43
N GLN A 14 -4.37 -15.15 11.56
CA GLN A 14 -3.14 -14.42 11.92
C GLN A 14 -2.02 -15.45 11.75
N PRO A 15 -1.07 -15.27 10.81
CA PRO A 15 0.02 -16.21 10.68
C PRO A 15 0.69 -16.26 12.03
N PHE A 16 0.86 -17.49 12.52
CA PHE A 16 1.43 -17.85 13.80
C PHE A 16 2.37 -16.76 14.30
N GLU A 17 2.01 -16.11 15.41
CA GLU A 17 3.02 -15.49 16.26
C GLU A 17 3.97 -16.63 16.65
N VAL A 18 5.08 -16.78 15.92
CA VAL A 18 6.15 -17.69 16.30
C VAL A 18 6.64 -17.16 17.63
N PHE A 19 6.15 -17.75 18.73
CA PHE A 19 6.43 -17.44 20.13
C PHE A 19 6.75 -15.95 20.39
N PRO A 20 5.80 -15.12 20.88
CA PRO A 20 6.05 -13.71 21.23
C PRO A 20 7.31 -13.49 22.09
N GLU A 21 7.74 -14.50 22.84
CA GLU A 21 8.99 -14.57 23.58
C GLU A 21 10.25 -14.40 22.71
N LEU A 22 10.26 -14.90 21.46
CA LEU A 22 11.36 -14.75 20.51
C LEU A 22 11.53 -13.29 20.09
N TYR A 23 10.43 -12.58 19.81
CA TYR A 23 10.50 -11.15 19.52
C TYR A 23 10.97 -10.36 20.73
N ARG A 24 10.52 -10.70 21.95
CA ARG A 24 11.04 -10.08 23.18
C ARG A 24 12.54 -10.32 23.37
N HIS A 25 13.04 -11.51 23.02
CA HIS A 25 14.47 -11.80 23.08
C HIS A 25 15.25 -10.96 22.06
N MET A 26 14.75 -10.87 20.83
CA MET A 26 15.33 -10.06 19.78
C MET A 26 15.32 -8.56 20.15
N ASP A 27 14.25 -8.05 20.75
CA ASP A 27 14.15 -6.68 21.27
C ASP A 27 15.23 -6.39 22.32
N THR A 28 15.45 -7.35 23.22
CA THR A 28 16.50 -7.25 24.26
C THR A 28 17.89 -7.21 23.64
N GLN A 29 18.13 -8.02 22.60
CA GLN A 29 19.40 -8.02 21.86
C GLN A 29 19.61 -6.71 21.12
N LEU A 30 18.57 -6.17 20.46
CA LEU A 30 18.63 -4.88 19.77
C LEU A 30 18.99 -3.76 20.75
N GLN A 31 18.26 -3.65 21.86
CA GLN A 31 18.49 -2.61 22.87
C GLN A 31 19.87 -2.72 23.50
N SER A 32 20.35 -3.95 23.75
CA SER A 32 21.69 -4.19 24.27
C SER A 32 22.76 -3.75 23.27
N ALA A 33 22.60 -4.07 21.99
CA ALA A 33 23.52 -3.67 20.93
C ALA A 33 23.57 -2.15 20.75
N ILE A 34 22.42 -1.47 20.82
CA ILE A 34 22.34 0.00 20.81
C ILE A 34 23.09 0.59 22.01
N ALA A 35 22.86 0.06 23.21
CA ALA A 35 23.48 0.57 24.44
C ALA A 35 25.00 0.36 24.47
N SER A 36 25.49 -0.73 23.88
CA SER A 36 26.93 -1.04 23.81
C SER A 36 27.64 -0.46 22.59
N GLY A 37 26.91 0.05 21.60
CA GLY A 37 27.47 0.47 20.31
C GLY A 37 28.01 -0.69 19.47
N ASP A 38 27.45 -1.89 19.63
CA ASP A 38 27.84 -3.07 18.86
C ASP A 38 27.10 -3.12 17.50
N ASP A 39 27.75 -2.55 16.48
CA ASP A 39 27.20 -2.48 15.12
C ASP A 39 26.91 -3.85 14.50
N ALA A 40 27.71 -4.88 14.84
CA ALA A 40 27.54 -6.21 14.26
C ALA A 40 26.30 -6.90 14.81
N SER A 41 26.11 -6.84 16.13
CA SER A 41 24.89 -7.35 16.77
C SER A 41 23.65 -6.55 16.36
N HIS A 42 23.77 -5.22 16.25
CA HIS A 42 22.69 -4.38 15.76
C HIS A 42 22.25 -4.80 14.34
N ALA A 43 23.21 -4.93 13.42
CA ALA A 43 22.96 -5.34 12.04
C ALA A 43 22.33 -6.75 11.94
N ALA A 44 22.77 -7.69 12.77
CA ALA A 44 22.23 -9.04 12.81
C ALA A 44 20.76 -9.06 13.24
N VAL A 45 20.41 -8.28 14.27
CA VAL A 45 19.04 -8.19 14.78
C VAL A 45 18.11 -7.51 13.76
N ILE A 46 18.53 -6.40 13.14
CA ILE A 46 17.78 -5.77 12.04
C ILE A 46 17.58 -6.74 10.86
N GLY A 47 18.60 -7.55 10.56
CA GLY A 47 18.52 -8.63 9.58
C GLY A 47 17.42 -9.64 9.88
N ALA A 48 17.39 -10.15 11.11
CA ALA A 48 16.37 -11.11 11.55
C ALA A 48 14.96 -10.51 11.48
N GLY A 49 14.76 -9.29 12.00
CA GLY A 49 13.47 -8.60 11.91
C GLY A 49 13.00 -8.40 10.46
N SER A 50 13.92 -8.09 9.55
CA SER A 50 13.60 -7.95 8.11
C SER A 50 13.14 -9.26 7.48
N ARG A 51 13.68 -10.41 7.91
CA ARG A 51 13.24 -11.73 7.41
C ARG A 51 11.84 -12.06 7.88
N GLU A 52 11.49 -11.77 9.13
CA GLU A 52 10.12 -11.91 9.64
C GLU A 52 9.12 -11.09 8.81
N VAL A 53 9.49 -9.86 8.41
CA VAL A 53 8.69 -9.02 7.52
C VAL A 53 8.53 -9.65 6.14
N VAL A 54 9.59 -10.20 5.54
CA VAL A 54 9.52 -10.93 4.27
C VAL A 54 8.57 -12.12 4.37
N GLU A 55 8.69 -12.92 5.42
CA GLU A 55 7.83 -14.08 5.64
C GLU A 55 6.38 -13.65 5.78
N ARG A 56 6.11 -12.60 6.56
CA ARG A 56 4.77 -12.03 6.69
C ARG A 56 4.22 -11.56 5.34
N ILE A 57 5.01 -10.84 4.53
CA ILE A 57 4.60 -10.39 3.19
C ILE A 57 4.27 -11.59 2.29
N ALA A 58 5.04 -12.67 2.36
CA ALA A 58 4.77 -13.89 1.60
C ALA A 58 3.45 -14.57 2.01
N HIS A 59 3.10 -14.54 3.30
CA HIS A 59 1.83 -15.06 3.82
C HIS A 59 0.64 -14.15 3.51
N LEU A 60 0.86 -12.83 3.45
CA LEU A 60 -0.14 -11.78 3.20
C LEU A 60 -0.56 -11.63 1.74
N ARG A 61 -0.31 -12.61 0.86
CA ARG A 61 -0.72 -12.57 -0.56
C ARG A 61 -2.25 -12.69 -0.70
N GLU A 62 -2.96 -11.75 -0.09
CA GLU A 62 -4.38 -11.48 -0.14
C GLU A 62 -4.58 -10.17 -0.93
N PRO A 63 -5.54 -10.11 -1.87
CA PRO A 63 -5.65 -9.05 -2.89
C PRO A 63 -6.03 -7.65 -2.39
N TRP A 64 -6.24 -7.47 -1.08
CA TRP A 64 -6.73 -6.22 -0.48
C TRP A 64 -5.65 -5.45 0.31
N VAL A 65 -4.44 -5.98 0.49
CA VAL A 65 -3.37 -5.25 1.17
C VAL A 65 -2.61 -4.39 0.18
N LEU A 66 -2.56 -3.08 0.45
CA LEU A 66 -1.87 -2.12 -0.41
C LEU A 66 -0.38 -2.53 -0.59
N ASN A 67 0.06 -2.50 -1.84
CA ASN A 67 1.40 -2.87 -2.33
C ASN A 67 1.81 -4.36 -2.27
N ILE A 68 1.29 -5.18 -1.35
CA ILE A 68 1.65 -6.63 -1.28
C ILE A 68 1.04 -7.42 -2.45
N ASP A 69 -0.26 -7.21 -2.75
CA ASP A 69 -0.90 -7.76 -3.96
C ASP A 69 -1.62 -6.69 -4.76
N ALA A 70 -0.90 -5.61 -5.05
CA ALA A 70 -1.44 -4.54 -5.87
C ALA A 70 -1.84 -4.99 -7.29
N GLU A 71 -1.48 -6.18 -7.81
CA GLU A 71 -1.98 -6.62 -9.14
C GLU A 71 -3.47 -6.77 -9.13
N ALA A 72 -4.00 -7.42 -8.10
CA ALA A 72 -5.41 -7.76 -8.08
C ALA A 72 -6.24 -6.48 -7.99
N THR A 73 -5.79 -5.51 -7.19
CA THR A 73 -6.40 -4.18 -7.15
C THR A 73 -6.24 -3.45 -8.47
N ILE A 74 -5.02 -3.35 -9.02
CA ILE A 74 -4.74 -2.66 -10.28
C ILE A 74 -5.58 -3.27 -11.41
N ALA A 75 -5.63 -4.59 -11.53
CA ALA A 75 -6.45 -5.29 -12.53
C ALA A 75 -7.95 -5.06 -12.30
N SER A 76 -8.39 -4.91 -11.05
CA SER A 76 -9.79 -4.55 -10.77
C SER A 76 -10.09 -3.13 -11.22
N ILE A 77 -9.24 -2.17 -10.90
CA ILE A 77 -9.38 -0.78 -11.36
C ILE A 77 -9.32 -0.71 -12.88
N ASP A 78 -8.42 -1.46 -13.52
CA ASP A 78 -8.32 -1.53 -14.99
C ASP A 78 -9.62 -2.06 -15.62
N ARG A 79 -10.26 -3.07 -15.04
CA ARG A 79 -11.60 -3.52 -15.47
C ARG A 79 -12.66 -2.42 -15.35
N HIS A 80 -12.60 -1.60 -14.30
CA HIS A 80 -13.51 -0.46 -14.16
C HIS A 80 -13.18 0.66 -15.15
N ALA A 81 -11.90 0.88 -15.45
CA ALA A 81 -11.43 1.83 -16.46
C ALA A 81 -11.91 1.44 -17.86
N VAL A 82 -11.91 0.15 -18.21
CA VAL A 82 -12.48 -0.37 -19.48
C VAL A 82 -13.95 0.07 -19.66
N LYS A 83 -14.74 0.10 -18.59
CA LYS A 83 -16.14 0.57 -18.66
C LYS A 83 -16.25 2.04 -19.07
N LEU A 84 -15.23 2.87 -18.85
CA LEU A 84 -15.22 4.27 -19.29
C LEU A 84 -15.19 4.37 -20.82
N PHE A 85 -14.44 3.48 -21.49
CA PHE A 85 -14.43 3.39 -22.96
C PHE A 85 -15.81 3.00 -23.51
N GLU A 86 -16.44 2.01 -22.88
CA GLU A 86 -17.79 1.53 -23.24
C GLU A 86 -18.87 2.61 -23.05
N ARG A 87 -18.59 3.61 -22.19
CA ARG A 87 -19.53 4.64 -21.77
C ARG A 87 -19.21 6.02 -22.35
N GLY A 88 -18.40 6.08 -23.41
CA GLY A 88 -18.12 7.31 -24.14
C GLY A 88 -17.15 8.27 -23.45
N ALA A 89 -16.37 7.80 -22.48
CA ALA A 89 -15.30 8.55 -21.82
C ALA A 89 -13.92 7.88 -22.01
N PRO A 90 -13.50 7.60 -23.27
CA PRO A 90 -12.25 6.89 -23.54
C PRO A 90 -11.01 7.65 -23.02
N ASP A 91 -10.99 8.99 -23.14
CA ASP A 91 -9.86 9.80 -22.69
C ASP A 91 -9.62 9.64 -21.17
N ILE A 92 -10.68 9.56 -20.37
CA ILE A 92 -10.59 9.31 -18.93
C ILE A 92 -10.10 7.88 -18.69
N GLY A 93 -10.60 6.90 -19.45
CA GLY A 93 -10.13 5.52 -19.39
C GLY A 93 -8.62 5.41 -19.63
N GLU A 94 -8.11 6.07 -20.68
CA GLU A 94 -6.68 6.13 -21.00
C GLU A 94 -5.86 6.84 -19.91
N TRP A 95 -6.40 7.93 -19.33
CA TRP A 95 -5.77 8.63 -18.22
C TRP A 95 -5.64 7.74 -16.98
N VAL A 96 -6.69 7.00 -16.61
CA VAL A 96 -6.64 6.03 -15.51
C VAL A 96 -5.62 4.92 -15.80
N GLN A 97 -5.61 4.36 -17.01
CA GLN A 97 -4.65 3.31 -17.38
C GLN A 97 -3.20 3.79 -17.28
N ARG A 98 -2.91 5.04 -17.66
CA ARG A 98 -1.59 5.64 -17.48
C ARG A 98 -1.16 5.67 -16.01
N ILE A 99 -2.06 6.08 -15.11
CA ILE A 99 -1.80 6.07 -13.66
C ILE A 99 -1.50 4.65 -13.19
N LEU A 100 -2.30 3.67 -13.62
CA LEU A 100 -2.10 2.26 -13.29
C LEU A 100 -0.74 1.73 -13.77
N ASP A 101 -0.26 2.13 -14.94
CA ASP A 101 1.06 1.73 -15.44
C ASP A 101 2.22 2.30 -14.60
N HIS A 102 2.06 3.49 -14.02
CA HIS A 102 3.02 4.02 -13.05
C HIS A 102 2.95 3.25 -11.73
N TRP A 103 1.76 2.88 -11.27
CA TRP A 103 1.61 2.07 -10.06
C TRP A 103 2.17 0.65 -10.22
N ARG A 104 1.95 -0.02 -11.37
CA ARG A 104 2.57 -1.32 -11.70
C ARG A 104 4.09 -1.26 -11.62
N ARG A 105 4.69 -0.17 -12.12
CA ARG A 105 6.14 0.05 -12.00
C ARG A 105 6.59 0.18 -10.55
N GLN A 106 5.87 0.93 -9.71
CA GLN A 106 6.18 1.03 -8.29
C GLN A 106 6.10 -0.32 -7.57
N ARG A 107 5.10 -1.12 -7.90
CA ARG A 107 4.95 -2.47 -7.38
C ARG A 107 6.11 -3.38 -7.80
N SER A 108 6.61 -3.27 -9.03
CA SER A 108 7.79 -4.03 -9.47
C SER A 108 8.99 -3.73 -8.57
N TRP A 109 9.27 -2.45 -8.29
CA TRP A 109 10.35 -2.05 -7.39
C TRP A 109 10.14 -2.56 -5.96
N PHE A 110 8.91 -2.51 -5.44
CA PHE A 110 8.57 -3.09 -4.15
C PHE A 110 8.95 -4.57 -4.09
N ASN A 111 8.46 -5.35 -5.06
CA ASN A 111 8.70 -6.80 -5.12
C ASN A 111 10.19 -7.13 -5.27
N GLU A 112 10.93 -6.37 -6.07
CA GLU A 112 12.38 -6.54 -6.22
C GLU A 112 13.13 -6.35 -4.91
N THR A 113 12.75 -5.38 -4.08
CA THR A 113 13.40 -5.18 -2.77
C THR A 113 13.06 -6.28 -1.77
N VAL A 114 11.81 -6.76 -1.75
CA VAL A 114 11.38 -7.91 -0.92
C VAL A 114 12.18 -9.15 -1.31
N ASP A 115 12.26 -9.42 -2.61
CA ASP A 115 13.02 -10.55 -3.15
C ASP A 115 14.51 -10.46 -2.85
N ALA A 116 15.10 -9.26 -2.92
CA ALA A 116 16.50 -9.05 -2.61
C ALA A 116 16.80 -9.37 -1.14
N VAL A 117 15.96 -8.87 -0.20
CA VAL A 117 16.10 -9.17 1.23
C VAL A 117 15.87 -10.66 1.51
N ALA A 118 14.89 -11.29 0.85
CA ALA A 118 14.59 -12.71 1.00
C ALA A 118 15.77 -13.61 0.60
N ARG A 119 16.52 -13.23 -0.44
CA ARG A 119 17.63 -14.03 -1.00
C ARG A 119 18.99 -13.72 -0.36
N ALA A 120 19.10 -12.65 0.42
CA ALA A 120 20.37 -12.20 0.97
C ALA A 120 20.91 -13.17 2.04
N GLY A 121 22.17 -13.55 1.89
CA GLY A 121 22.89 -14.32 2.91
C GLY A 121 23.22 -13.46 4.14
N ASP A 122 23.41 -14.09 5.31
CA ASP A 122 23.61 -13.38 6.58
C ASP A 122 24.76 -12.36 6.52
N SER A 123 25.85 -12.69 5.84
CA SER A 123 27.04 -11.83 5.70
C SER A 123 26.81 -10.55 4.88
N GLU A 124 25.77 -10.50 4.06
CA GLU A 124 25.46 -9.34 3.20
C GLU A 124 24.11 -8.68 3.52
N LEU A 125 23.29 -9.31 4.38
CA LEU A 125 21.92 -8.93 4.65
C LEU A 125 21.76 -7.46 5.03
N ASN A 126 22.61 -6.95 5.94
CA ASN A 126 22.55 -5.54 6.34
C ASN A 126 22.83 -4.59 5.17
N ARG A 127 23.80 -4.92 4.31
CA ARG A 127 24.09 -4.12 3.10
C ARG A 127 22.90 -4.14 2.14
N VAL A 128 22.27 -5.29 1.95
CA VAL A 128 21.08 -5.44 1.10
C VAL A 128 19.90 -4.65 1.66
N ILE A 129 19.64 -4.70 2.96
CA ILE A 129 18.59 -3.91 3.63
C ILE A 129 18.77 -2.41 3.36
N LEU A 130 19.98 -1.89 3.55
CA LEU A 130 20.27 -0.47 3.30
C LEU A 130 20.11 -0.10 1.82
N ALA A 131 20.59 -0.95 0.91
CA ALA A 131 20.44 -0.73 -0.54
C ALA A 131 18.98 -0.80 -0.99
N SER A 132 18.20 -1.76 -0.48
CA SER A 132 16.77 -1.89 -0.70
C SER A 132 16.00 -0.68 -0.18
N ALA A 133 16.35 -0.18 1.01
CA ALA A 133 15.77 1.04 1.56
C ALA A 133 16.03 2.27 0.66
N ASP A 134 17.25 2.44 0.17
CA ASP A 134 17.58 3.54 -0.76
C ASP A 134 16.83 3.39 -2.09
N CYS A 135 16.79 2.17 -2.64
CA CYS A 135 16.09 1.86 -3.89
C CYS A 135 14.61 2.23 -3.81
N ILE A 136 13.91 1.79 -2.76
CA ILE A 136 12.48 2.01 -2.66
C ILE A 136 12.15 3.47 -2.35
N ARG A 137 12.97 4.18 -1.55
CA ARG A 137 12.83 5.63 -1.36
C ARG A 137 12.96 6.40 -2.67
N ARG A 138 13.95 6.06 -3.51
CA ARG A 138 14.11 6.68 -4.83
C ARG A 138 12.91 6.38 -5.73
N ALA A 139 12.40 5.14 -5.71
CA ALA A 139 11.20 4.78 -6.45
C ALA A 139 9.99 5.61 -5.99
N THR A 140 9.82 5.81 -4.67
CA THR A 140 8.78 6.66 -4.08
C THR A 140 8.90 8.11 -4.51
N PHE A 141 10.10 8.71 -4.48
CA PHE A 141 10.30 10.08 -4.98
C PHE A 141 10.02 10.18 -6.47
N ALA A 142 10.51 9.24 -7.27
CA ALA A 142 10.21 9.19 -8.69
C ALA A 142 8.70 9.05 -8.95
N PHE A 143 7.96 8.35 -8.08
CA PHE A 143 6.50 8.28 -8.17
C PHE A 143 5.86 9.63 -7.91
N LEU A 144 6.32 10.40 -6.92
CA LEU A 144 5.82 11.76 -6.63
C LEU A 144 6.06 12.73 -7.81
N ASP A 145 7.16 12.54 -8.53
CA ASP A 145 7.52 13.39 -9.68
C ASP A 145 6.79 13.02 -10.98
N VAL A 146 6.05 11.90 -11.02
CA VAL A 146 5.26 11.54 -12.20
C VAL A 146 4.22 12.63 -12.46
N ASP A 147 4.15 13.12 -13.70
CA ASP A 147 3.03 13.93 -14.15
C ASP A 147 1.94 13.00 -14.73
N PHE A 148 0.77 12.94 -14.08
CA PHE A 148 -0.37 12.20 -14.61
C PHE A 148 -1.10 12.97 -15.71
N GLY A 149 -0.84 14.27 -15.83
CA GLY A 149 -1.63 15.20 -16.63
C GLY A 149 -2.97 15.53 -15.97
N PRO A 150 -3.65 16.59 -16.44
CA PRO A 150 -4.97 16.94 -15.93
C PRO A 150 -6.00 15.84 -16.22
N ILE A 151 -7.01 15.73 -15.37
CA ILE A 151 -8.17 14.86 -15.63
C ILE A 151 -8.83 15.36 -16.92
N PRO A 152 -9.03 14.49 -17.93
CA PRO A 152 -9.69 14.88 -19.18
C PRO A 152 -11.11 15.40 -18.91
N PRO A 153 -11.56 16.46 -19.60
CA PRO A 153 -12.89 17.01 -19.40
C PRO A 153 -13.96 15.98 -19.77
N LEU A 154 -15.07 15.98 -19.03
CA LEU A 154 -16.24 15.21 -19.41
C LEU A 154 -16.90 15.86 -20.63
N SER A 155 -17.33 15.04 -21.59
CA SER A 155 -18.24 15.53 -22.62
C SER A 155 -19.54 16.01 -21.96
N ASN A 156 -20.21 17.01 -22.54
CA ASN A 156 -21.36 17.71 -21.96
C ASN A 156 -22.62 16.86 -21.67
N ASP A 157 -22.58 15.53 -21.83
CA ASP A 157 -23.62 14.60 -21.40
C ASP A 157 -23.09 13.71 -20.26
N PRO A 158 -23.34 14.06 -18.98
CA PRO A 158 -22.99 13.22 -17.86
C PRO A 158 -23.92 12.00 -17.81
N PHE A 159 -23.42 10.85 -18.24
CA PHE A 159 -24.10 9.56 -18.08
C PHE A 159 -23.76 8.96 -16.72
N TYR A 160 -24.79 8.56 -15.96
CA TYR A 160 -24.68 7.80 -14.70
C TYR A 160 -23.67 6.63 -14.76
N GLY A 161 -23.48 6.04 -15.94
CA GLY A 161 -22.47 5.00 -16.15
C GLY A 161 -21.02 5.47 -15.92
N VAL A 162 -20.67 6.71 -16.30
CA VAL A 162 -19.31 7.24 -16.09
C VAL A 162 -19.09 7.48 -14.60
N LEU A 163 -20.07 8.10 -13.93
CA LEU A 163 -20.09 8.25 -12.47
C LEU A 163 -19.94 6.90 -11.76
N LEU A 164 -20.68 5.87 -12.18
CA LEU A 164 -20.58 4.53 -11.61
C LEU A 164 -19.18 3.92 -11.78
N ALA A 165 -18.55 4.06 -12.96
CA ALA A 165 -17.18 3.59 -13.17
C ALA A 165 -16.17 4.34 -12.30
N ALA A 166 -16.26 5.68 -12.23
CA ALA A 166 -15.40 6.48 -11.37
C ALA A 166 -15.57 6.11 -9.89
N GLY A 167 -16.81 5.89 -9.45
CA GLY A 167 -17.12 5.40 -8.11
C GLY A 167 -16.50 4.03 -7.81
N GLU A 168 -16.61 3.08 -8.74
CA GLU A 168 -15.99 1.75 -8.60
C GLU A 168 -14.45 1.81 -8.57
N ILE A 169 -13.83 2.68 -9.38
CA ILE A 169 -12.38 2.93 -9.36
C ILE A 169 -11.96 3.46 -7.98
N PHE A 170 -12.65 4.49 -7.51
CA PHE A 170 -12.34 5.15 -6.24
C PHE A 170 -12.52 4.21 -5.04
N THR A 171 -13.64 3.47 -4.96
CA THR A 171 -13.88 2.54 -3.84
C THR A 171 -12.90 1.38 -3.82
N THR A 172 -12.52 0.86 -5.00
CA THR A 172 -11.51 -0.20 -5.11
C THR A 172 -10.16 0.23 -4.53
N HIS A 173 -9.75 1.49 -4.73
CA HIS A 173 -8.54 2.04 -4.12
C HIS A 173 -8.72 2.37 -2.64
N ARG A 174 -9.83 3.05 -2.29
CA ARG A 174 -10.13 3.50 -0.92
C ARG A 174 -10.15 2.35 0.08
N ASP A 175 -10.78 1.24 -0.30
CA ASP A 175 -11.07 0.12 0.61
C ASP A 175 -9.88 -0.83 0.79
N GLN A 176 -8.70 -0.50 0.25
CA GLN A 176 -7.47 -1.24 0.51
C GLN A 176 -7.05 -1.15 1.98
N VAL A 177 -6.53 -2.25 2.50
CA VAL A 177 -5.98 -2.33 3.85
C VAL A 177 -4.53 -1.83 3.85
N PRO A 178 -4.16 -0.88 4.71
CA PRO A 178 -2.81 -0.35 4.74
C PRO A 178 -1.75 -1.40 5.12
N LEU A 179 -0.59 -1.35 4.46
CA LEU A 179 0.55 -2.23 4.74
C LEU A 179 0.98 -2.14 6.21
N ARG A 180 1.08 -0.92 6.76
CA ARG A 180 1.49 -0.68 8.14
C ARG A 180 0.64 -1.41 9.18
N VAL A 181 -0.65 -1.63 8.91
CA VAL A 181 -1.55 -2.38 9.82
C VAL A 181 -1.21 -3.87 9.80
N GLN A 182 -0.78 -4.38 8.66
CA GLN A 182 -0.43 -5.79 8.49
C GLN A 182 0.96 -6.16 9.01
N LEU A 183 1.84 -5.16 9.08
CA LEU A 183 3.19 -5.28 9.63
C LEU A 183 3.26 -4.96 11.13
N ASP A 184 2.17 -4.49 11.74
CA ASP A 184 2.16 -4.19 13.18
C ASP A 184 2.61 -5.42 13.99
N ARG A 185 3.62 -5.22 14.85
CA ARG A 185 4.24 -6.23 15.74
C ARG A 185 4.98 -7.39 15.07
N VAL A 186 5.06 -7.43 13.74
CA VAL A 186 5.84 -8.46 13.02
C VAL A 186 7.32 -8.20 13.27
N GLY A 187 8.07 -9.19 13.75
CA GLY A 187 9.52 -9.07 13.93
C GLY A 187 9.98 -8.11 15.04
N GLY A 188 9.13 -7.79 16.02
CA GLY A 188 9.47 -6.94 17.17
C GLY A 188 9.99 -5.55 16.80
N LEU A 189 10.75 -4.92 17.70
CA LEU A 189 11.38 -3.61 17.49
C LEU A 189 12.31 -3.60 16.27
N ALA A 190 12.96 -4.72 15.97
CA ALA A 190 13.91 -4.83 14.87
C ALA A 190 13.28 -4.69 13.47
N ALA A 191 11.96 -4.79 13.40
CA ALA A 191 11.16 -4.63 12.20
C ALA A 191 10.30 -3.37 12.24
N THR A 192 10.38 -2.53 13.27
CA THR A 192 9.65 -1.25 13.29
C THR A 192 10.37 -0.21 12.42
N PRO A 193 9.64 0.76 11.83
CA PRO A 193 10.25 1.79 10.99
C PRO A 193 11.29 2.65 11.72
N GLU A 194 11.24 2.76 13.05
CA GLU A 194 12.21 3.53 13.84
C GLU A 194 13.61 2.89 13.82
N HIS A 195 13.68 1.57 13.67
CA HIS A 195 14.94 0.81 13.74
C HIS A 195 15.33 0.20 12.39
N ASN A 196 14.35 -0.11 11.55
CA ASN A 196 14.56 -0.78 10.28
C ASN A 196 14.35 0.17 9.09
N PRO A 197 15.44 0.61 8.42
CA PRO A 197 15.34 1.60 7.35
C PRO A 197 14.59 1.07 6.12
N TRP A 198 14.60 -0.24 5.88
CA TRP A 198 13.85 -0.83 4.78
C TRP A 198 12.35 -0.84 5.08
N VAL A 199 11.94 -1.23 6.29
CA VAL A 199 10.52 -1.18 6.69
C VAL A 199 9.98 0.25 6.70
N ALA A 200 10.75 1.21 7.20
CA ALA A 200 10.40 2.63 7.10
C ALA A 200 10.11 3.03 5.66
N ALA A 201 10.97 2.62 4.73
CA ALA A 201 10.83 2.97 3.33
C ALA A 201 9.64 2.27 2.64
N LEU A 202 9.26 1.04 3.05
CA LEU A 202 8.04 0.37 2.60
C LEU A 202 6.78 1.13 3.03
N ILE A 203 6.75 1.59 4.28
CA ILE A 203 5.63 2.37 4.84
C ILE A 203 5.54 3.74 4.16
N ASP A 204 6.66 4.41 3.96
CA ASP A 204 6.70 5.69 3.23
C ASP A 204 6.14 5.56 1.81
N GLN A 205 6.53 4.50 1.09
CA GLN A 205 5.99 4.22 -0.25
C GLN A 205 4.49 3.96 -0.22
N GLU A 206 4.00 3.16 0.75
CA GLU A 206 2.58 2.90 0.95
C GLU A 206 1.79 4.20 1.13
N LEU A 207 2.22 5.06 2.05
CA LEU A 207 1.56 6.33 2.33
C LEU A 207 1.52 7.26 1.13
N VAL A 208 2.64 7.39 0.42
CA VAL A 208 2.75 8.23 -0.77
C VAL A 208 1.82 7.75 -1.88
N ILE A 209 1.83 6.45 -2.18
CA ILE A 209 0.98 5.87 -3.22
C ILE A 209 -0.49 6.02 -2.83
N TYR A 210 -0.85 5.67 -1.58
CA TYR A 210 -2.24 5.73 -1.12
C TYR A 210 -2.80 7.14 -1.25
N ARG A 211 -2.14 8.13 -0.64
CA ARG A 211 -2.60 9.53 -0.61
C ARG A 211 -2.70 10.11 -2.01
N ARG A 212 -1.69 9.86 -2.84
CA ARG A 212 -1.65 10.42 -4.18
C ARG A 212 -2.78 9.85 -5.04
N LEU A 213 -2.91 8.53 -5.12
CA LEU A 213 -3.97 7.90 -5.90
C LEU A 213 -5.36 8.22 -5.35
N TYR A 214 -5.51 8.32 -4.01
CA TYR A 214 -6.76 8.73 -3.39
C TYR A 214 -7.19 10.11 -3.90
N ARG A 215 -6.27 11.08 -3.92
CA ARG A 215 -6.54 12.43 -4.39
C ARG A 215 -6.96 12.46 -5.85
N GLU A 216 -6.23 11.77 -6.73
CA GLU A 216 -6.54 11.72 -8.18
C GLU A 216 -7.92 11.08 -8.43
N PHE A 217 -8.22 9.96 -7.79
CA PHE A 217 -9.49 9.27 -7.97
C PHE A 217 -10.66 9.98 -7.28
N PHE A 218 -10.41 10.68 -6.17
CA PHE A 218 -11.41 11.53 -5.53
C PHE A 218 -11.77 12.71 -6.44
N GLN A 219 -10.78 13.39 -7.04
CA GLN A 219 -11.01 14.47 -7.99
C GLN A 219 -11.76 13.98 -9.24
N LEU A 220 -11.45 12.79 -9.74
CA LEU A 220 -12.22 12.17 -10.81
C LEU A 220 -13.68 11.98 -10.40
N LEU A 221 -13.93 11.46 -9.19
CA LEU A 221 -15.27 11.27 -8.66
C LEU A 221 -16.03 12.59 -8.54
N GLU A 222 -15.38 13.65 -8.04
CA GLU A 222 -15.93 15.01 -7.99
C GLU A 222 -16.30 15.50 -9.40
N GLN A 223 -15.38 15.37 -10.36
CA GLN A 223 -15.62 15.83 -11.72
C GLN A 223 -16.81 15.12 -12.39
N THR A 224 -17.04 13.85 -12.07
CA THR A 224 -18.19 13.08 -12.58
C THR A 224 -19.55 13.48 -12.00
N GLY A 225 -19.59 14.50 -11.13
CA GLY A 225 -20.82 15.06 -10.58
C GLY A 225 -21.38 14.30 -9.38
N MET A 226 -20.55 13.50 -8.70
CA MET A 226 -20.96 12.74 -7.50
C MET A 226 -21.59 13.62 -6.41
N PHE A 227 -21.17 14.89 -6.34
CA PHE A 227 -21.56 15.82 -5.28
C PHE A 227 -22.39 17.01 -5.79
N ASP A 228 -22.82 16.99 -7.06
CA ASP A 228 -23.51 18.13 -7.69
C ASP A 228 -24.93 18.32 -7.16
N ASP A 229 -25.60 17.23 -6.78
CA ASP A 229 -27.00 17.24 -6.33
C ASP A 229 -27.15 17.44 -4.82
N ARG A 230 -26.11 17.13 -4.02
CA ARG A 230 -26.12 17.16 -2.54
C ARG A 230 -24.72 17.40 -1.99
N GLU A 231 -24.42 18.62 -1.56
CA GLU A 231 -23.14 18.92 -0.88
C GLU A 231 -22.92 18.06 0.38
N ASP A 232 -24.01 17.67 1.07
CA ASP A 232 -23.99 16.79 2.24
C ASP A 232 -23.43 15.40 1.94
N ASP A 233 -23.47 14.93 0.68
CA ASP A 233 -22.94 13.60 0.33
C ASP A 233 -21.41 13.54 0.44
N ARG A 234 -20.73 14.69 0.46
CA ARG A 234 -19.29 14.77 0.76
C ARG A 234 -18.97 14.31 2.18
N GLU A 235 -19.90 14.42 3.13
CA GLU A 235 -19.69 14.02 4.53
C GLU A 235 -19.50 12.50 4.71
N PHE A 236 -19.91 11.69 3.71
CA PHE A 236 -19.68 10.24 3.71
C PHE A 236 -18.27 9.84 3.26
N PHE A 237 -17.45 10.80 2.84
CA PHE A 237 -16.10 10.58 2.36
C PHE A 237 -15.10 11.40 3.15
N TYR A 238 -13.92 10.84 3.38
CA TYR A 238 -12.80 11.65 3.84
C TYR A 238 -12.29 12.46 2.66
N THR A 239 -12.19 13.77 2.82
CA THR A 239 -11.50 14.62 1.85
C THR A 239 -10.02 14.21 1.76
N PRO A 240 -9.33 14.46 0.63
CA PRO A 240 -7.90 14.19 0.52
C PRO A 240 -7.07 14.81 1.66
N ASP A 241 -7.44 16.01 2.12
CA ASP A 241 -6.77 16.70 3.23
C ASP A 241 -7.02 16.05 4.60
N GLU A 242 -8.16 15.36 4.77
CA GLU A 242 -8.44 14.56 5.98
C GLU A 242 -7.65 13.25 5.96
N VAL A 243 -7.60 12.58 4.81
CA VAL A 243 -6.76 11.38 4.62
C VAL A 243 -5.29 11.71 4.90
N ASP A 244 -4.80 12.84 4.40
CA ASP A 244 -3.44 13.32 4.65
C ASP A 244 -3.16 13.58 6.14
N ARG A 245 -4.18 13.95 6.93
CA ARG A 245 -4.07 14.20 8.38
C ARG A 245 -4.16 12.93 9.22
N GLN A 246 -4.99 11.95 8.84
CA GLN A 246 -5.17 10.69 9.58
C GLN A 246 -3.97 9.75 9.50
N THR A 247 -3.11 9.97 8.51
CA THR A 247 -1.98 9.11 8.18
C THR A 247 -0.63 9.72 8.58
N ARG A 248 -0.66 10.81 9.36
CA ARG A 248 0.50 11.39 10.07
C ARG A 248 0.60 10.78 11.46
#